data_AF-A0A660L6S9-F1
#
_entry.id   AF-A0A660L6S9-F1
#
_cell.length_a   1.000
_cell.length_b   1.000
_cell.length_c   1.000
_cell.angle_alpha   90.00
_cell.angle_beta   90.00
_cell.angle_gamma   90.00
#
_symmetry.space_group_name_H-M   'P 1'
#
loop_
_entity.id
_entity.type
_entity.pdbx_description
1 polymer ?
#
loop_
_entity_poly.entity_id
_entity_poly.type
_entity_poly.pdbx_seq_one_letter_code
_entity_poly.pdbx_strand_id
1 'polypeptide(L)'
;MARARAQINTAALAAAFADGGLHGTSIDRVVAAAGVARPTLYARGGDKDELFALAVEAEVERLIERFEGGVGQIAAALDEYVELDPGARLLLVTARVGASERVERSLRRISLALTSAVGDEEVAAVLLGGAYAALHGGPSVARLARLLPSRAQSGPPAGIWTA
;
A
#
# COMPACT_ATOMS: atom_id res chain seq x y z
N MET A 1 35.52 10.82 -3.62
CA MET A 1 34.11 10.84 -4.03
C MET A 1 33.52 9.44 -3.84
N ALA A 2 32.82 9.20 -2.73
CA ALA A 2 32.19 7.91 -2.46
C ALA A 2 31.07 7.67 -3.48
N ARG A 3 31.15 6.58 -4.25
CA ARG A 3 30.00 6.11 -5.06
C ARG A 3 28.80 6.00 -4.12
N ALA A 4 27.71 6.69 -4.43
CA ALA A 4 26.43 6.47 -3.78
C ALA A 4 26.17 4.96 -3.77
N ARG A 5 26.10 4.39 -2.57
CA ARG A 5 25.92 2.94 -2.37
C ARG A 5 24.56 2.60 -2.98
N ALA A 6 24.55 1.95 -4.15
CA ALA A 6 23.30 1.68 -4.86
C ALA A 6 22.30 1.00 -3.91
N GLN A 7 21.16 1.63 -3.67
CA GLN A 7 20.10 1.11 -2.80
C GLN A 7 19.30 0.07 -3.59
N ILE A 8 18.69 -0.92 -2.92
CA ILE A 8 17.76 -1.83 -3.60
C ILE A 8 16.54 -1.03 -4.04
N ASN A 9 16.14 -1.17 -5.31
CA ASN A 9 14.91 -0.55 -5.82
C ASN A 9 13.69 -1.34 -5.30
N THR A 10 13.10 -0.88 -4.19
CA THR A 10 11.95 -1.56 -3.56
C THR A 10 10.67 -1.47 -4.37
N ALA A 11 10.51 -0.46 -5.22
CA ALA A 11 9.38 -0.39 -6.15
C ALA A 11 9.48 -1.49 -7.22
N ALA A 12 10.69 -1.74 -7.74
CA ALA A 12 10.91 -2.86 -8.65
C ALA A 12 10.70 -4.22 -7.97
N LEU A 13 11.06 -4.37 -6.69
CA LEU A 13 10.73 -5.57 -5.92
C LEU A 13 9.21 -5.74 -5.78
N ALA A 14 8.48 -4.67 -5.46
CA ALA A 14 7.04 -4.72 -5.30
C ALA A 14 6.37 -5.20 -6.60
N ALA A 15 6.79 -4.67 -7.75
CA ALA A 15 6.35 -5.12 -9.07
C ALA A 15 6.71 -6.60 -9.36
N ALA A 16 7.88 -7.06 -8.92
CA ALA A 16 8.29 -8.46 -9.09
C ALA A 16 7.36 -9.42 -8.34
N PHE A 17 6.94 -9.05 -7.13
CA PHE A 17 6.09 -9.84 -6.25
C PHE A 17 4.58 -9.66 -6.48
N ALA A 18 4.16 -8.62 -7.21
CA ALA A 18 2.75 -8.23 -7.36
C ALA A 18 1.83 -9.39 -7.78
N ASP A 19 2.24 -10.21 -8.74
CA ASP A 19 1.41 -11.29 -9.29
C ASP A 19 1.44 -12.58 -8.47
N GLY A 20 2.63 -12.99 -8.03
CA GLY A 20 2.87 -14.29 -7.42
C GLY A 20 2.95 -14.29 -5.90
N GLY A 21 2.98 -13.11 -5.27
CA GLY A 21 3.29 -12.96 -3.86
C GLY A 21 4.64 -13.57 -3.50
N LEU A 22 4.82 -13.89 -2.22
CA LEU A 22 6.06 -14.48 -1.72
C LEU A 22 6.35 -15.83 -2.40
N HIS A 23 5.45 -16.81 -2.30
CA HIS A 23 5.75 -18.16 -2.76
C HIS A 23 5.76 -18.31 -4.30
N GLY A 24 4.89 -17.60 -5.02
CA GLY A 24 4.78 -17.70 -6.48
C GLY A 24 5.84 -16.94 -7.27
N THR A 25 6.70 -16.15 -6.62
CA THR A 25 7.72 -15.35 -7.30
C THR A 25 9.10 -16.02 -7.24
N SER A 26 9.76 -16.29 -8.36
CA SER A 26 11.12 -16.85 -8.33
C SER A 26 12.15 -15.80 -7.91
N ILE A 27 13.21 -16.23 -7.22
CA ILE A 27 14.32 -15.32 -6.88
C ILE A 27 15.00 -14.74 -8.14
N ASP A 28 15.07 -15.48 -9.24
CA ASP A 28 15.60 -14.96 -10.50
C ASP A 28 14.78 -13.78 -11.04
N ARG A 29 13.45 -13.82 -10.90
CA ARG A 29 12.58 -12.69 -11.23
C ARG A 29 12.87 -11.47 -10.34
N VAL A 30 13.09 -11.69 -9.04
CA VAL A 30 13.44 -10.62 -8.09
C VAL A 30 14.79 -9.99 -8.44
N VAL A 31 15.81 -10.80 -8.75
CA VAL A 31 17.13 -10.35 -9.19
C VAL A 31 17.04 -9.52 -10.46
N ALA A 32 16.29 -10.00 -11.46
CA ALA A 32 16.10 -9.31 -12.72
C ALA A 32 15.41 -7.94 -12.52
N ALA A 33 14.37 -7.88 -11.69
CA ALA A 33 13.67 -6.64 -11.37
C ALA A 33 14.55 -5.65 -10.59
N ALA A 34 15.31 -6.15 -9.61
CA ALA A 34 16.16 -5.30 -8.78
C ALA A 34 17.36 -4.69 -9.55
N GLY A 35 17.71 -5.25 -10.71
CA GLY A 35 18.82 -4.75 -11.54
C GLY A 35 20.19 -4.90 -10.88
N VAL A 36 20.33 -5.79 -9.90
CA VAL A 36 21.57 -6.05 -9.17
C VAL A 36 21.96 -7.52 -9.25
N ALA A 37 23.26 -7.81 -9.09
CA ALA A 37 23.72 -9.19 -9.02
C ALA A 37 23.12 -9.92 -7.81
N ARG A 38 22.84 -11.22 -7.96
CA ARG A 38 22.26 -12.06 -6.90
C ARG A 38 22.99 -11.97 -5.54
N PRO A 39 24.33 -12.03 -5.44
CA PRO A 39 25.03 -11.85 -4.16
C PRO A 39 24.81 -10.46 -3.55
N THR A 40 24.70 -9.41 -4.39
CA THR A 40 24.40 -8.05 -3.94
C THR A 40 22.99 -7.93 -3.40
N LEU A 41 22.03 -8.63 -4.00
CA LEU A 41 20.65 -8.68 -3.53
C LEU A 41 20.59 -9.27 -2.12
N TYR A 42 21.15 -10.48 -1.92
CA TYR A 42 21.16 -11.14 -0.62
C TYR A 42 21.94 -10.37 0.45
N ALA A 43 23.07 -9.77 0.10
CA ALA A 43 23.86 -8.98 1.05
C ALA A 43 23.14 -7.72 1.56
N ARG A 44 22.12 -7.23 0.84
CA ARG A 44 21.42 -5.98 1.17
C ARG A 44 20.01 -6.21 1.67
N GLY A 45 19.31 -7.17 1.08
CA GLY A 45 17.90 -7.44 1.39
C GLY A 45 17.68 -8.75 2.12
N GLY A 46 18.76 -9.49 2.40
CA GLY A 46 18.67 -10.75 3.11
C GLY A 46 18.05 -11.83 2.24
N ASP A 47 17.35 -12.77 2.86
CA ASP A 47 16.66 -13.84 2.13
C ASP A 47 15.43 -13.35 1.35
N LYS A 48 14.71 -14.27 0.71
CA LYS A 48 13.53 -13.93 -0.09
C LYS A 48 12.37 -13.40 0.76
N ASP A 49 12.23 -13.89 1.99
CA ASP A 49 11.19 -13.45 2.92
C ASP A 49 11.49 -12.02 3.41
N GLU A 50 12.77 -11.72 3.68
CA GLU A 50 13.25 -10.39 4.03
C GLU A 50 13.11 -9.40 2.88
N LEU A 51 13.46 -9.80 1.65
CA LEU A 51 13.25 -9.01 0.43
C LEU A 51 11.76 -8.69 0.20
N PHE A 52 10.89 -9.68 0.45
CA PHE A 52 9.44 -9.50 0.35
C PHE A 52 8.92 -8.52 1.41
N ALA A 53 9.34 -8.69 2.67
CA ALA A 53 8.98 -7.78 3.74
C ALA A 53 9.45 -6.35 3.46
N LEU A 54 10.67 -6.16 2.96
CA LEU A 54 11.20 -4.86 2.54
C LEU A 54 10.38 -4.22 1.42
N ALA A 55 9.95 -5.02 0.43
CA ALA A 55 9.11 -4.54 -0.66
C ALA A 55 7.74 -4.07 -0.15
N VAL A 56 7.10 -4.87 0.71
CA VAL A 56 5.80 -4.53 1.31
C VAL A 56 5.91 -3.30 2.22
N GLU A 57 6.93 -3.23 3.08
CA GLU A 57 7.16 -2.07 3.97
C GLU A 57 7.32 -0.77 3.20
N ALA A 58 8.16 -0.78 2.17
CA ALA A 58 8.37 0.41 1.35
C ALA A 58 7.14 0.79 0.53
N GLU A 59 6.36 -0.19 0.05
CA GLU A 59 5.11 0.07 -0.69
C GLU A 59 4.00 0.58 0.23
N VAL A 60 3.90 0.06 1.46
CA VAL A 60 3.02 0.60 2.50
C VAL A 60 3.32 2.07 2.76
N GLU A 61 4.60 2.43 2.86
CA GLU A 61 5.02 3.82 3.09
C GLU A 61 4.64 4.72 1.92
N ARG A 62 4.93 4.30 0.67
CA ARG A 62 4.50 5.02 -0.54
C ARG A 62 2.99 5.24 -0.60
N LEU A 63 2.20 4.24 -0.21
CA LEU A 63 0.75 4.38 -0.17
C LEU A 63 0.29 5.36 0.92
N ILE A 64 0.86 5.27 2.12
CA ILE A 64 0.51 6.17 3.23
C ILE A 64 0.85 7.63 2.90
N GLU A 65 1.95 7.89 2.21
CA GLU A 65 2.33 9.23 1.74
C GLU A 65 1.30 9.86 0.79
N ARG A 66 0.41 9.05 0.18
CA ARG A 66 -0.69 9.53 -0.66
C ARG A 66 -1.94 9.94 0.13
N PHE A 67 -2.00 9.68 1.43
CA PHE A 67 -3.18 9.97 2.27
C PHE A 67 -3.20 11.42 2.76
N GLU A 68 -3.36 12.34 1.81
CA GLU A 68 -3.43 13.77 2.08
C GLU A 68 -4.79 14.36 1.67
N GLY A 69 -5.26 15.36 2.42
CA GLY A 69 -6.51 16.06 2.15
C GLY A 69 -7.75 15.36 2.72
N GLY A 70 -8.91 15.61 2.11
CA GLY A 70 -10.18 15.03 2.52
C GLY A 70 -10.48 13.69 1.85
N VAL A 71 -11.59 13.07 2.24
CA VAL A 71 -12.06 11.77 1.73
C VAL A 71 -12.06 11.70 0.20
N GLY A 72 -12.47 12.77 -0.49
CA GLY A 72 -12.50 12.81 -1.95
C GLY A 72 -11.12 12.80 -2.60
N GLN A 73 -10.15 13.53 -2.03
CA GLN A 73 -8.76 13.55 -2.51
C GLN A 73 -8.09 12.19 -2.28
N ILE A 74 -8.27 11.62 -1.08
CA ILE A 74 -7.72 10.31 -0.74
C ILE A 74 -8.34 9.22 -1.63
N ALA A 75 -9.64 9.29 -1.92
CA ALA A 75 -10.30 8.36 -2.83
C ALA A 75 -9.74 8.45 -4.26
N ALA A 76 -9.48 9.66 -4.76
CA ALA A 76 -8.85 9.86 -6.07
C ALA A 76 -7.41 9.34 -6.11
N ALA A 77 -6.63 9.55 -5.04
CA ALA A 77 -5.27 9.03 -4.92
C ALA A 77 -5.24 7.49 -4.86
N LEU A 78 -6.24 6.87 -4.23
CA LEU A 78 -6.41 5.41 -4.24
C LEU A 78 -6.80 4.87 -5.62
N ASP A 79 -7.68 5.57 -6.35
CA ASP A 79 -8.00 5.23 -7.75
C ASP A 79 -6.73 5.27 -8.62
N GLU A 80 -5.96 6.37 -8.54
CA GLU A 80 -4.69 6.51 -9.27
C GLU A 80 -3.68 5.41 -8.90
N TYR A 81 -3.56 5.09 -7.60
CA TYR A 81 -2.69 4.01 -7.13
C TYR A 81 -3.08 2.66 -7.72
N VAL A 82 -4.37 2.32 -7.74
CA VAL A 82 -4.86 1.07 -8.29
C VAL A 82 -4.63 0.97 -9.80
N GLU A 83 -4.77 2.09 -10.53
CA GLU A 83 -4.62 2.13 -11.98
C GLU A 83 -3.16 2.04 -12.43
N LEU A 84 -2.25 2.72 -11.73
CA LEU A 84 -0.89 2.96 -12.22
C LEU A 84 0.18 2.08 -11.58
N ASP A 85 -0.08 1.53 -10.39
CA ASP A 85 0.97 0.97 -9.55
C ASP A 85 0.83 -0.56 -9.37
N PRO A 86 1.81 -1.36 -9.82
CA PRO A 86 1.86 -2.80 -9.52
C PRO A 86 1.83 -3.09 -8.01
N GLY A 87 2.27 -2.14 -7.18
CA GLY A 87 2.20 -2.20 -5.72
C GLY A 87 0.78 -2.39 -5.19
N ALA A 88 -0.24 -1.90 -5.89
CA ALA A 88 -1.64 -2.05 -5.48
C ALA A 88 -2.02 -3.53 -5.36
N ARG A 89 -1.64 -4.34 -6.37
CA ARG A 89 -1.88 -5.78 -6.34
C ARG A 89 -1.09 -6.47 -5.24
N LEU A 90 0.14 -6.04 -4.98
CA LEU A 90 0.93 -6.54 -3.86
C LEU A 90 0.20 -6.32 -2.53
N LEU A 91 -0.12 -5.07 -2.18
CA LEU A 91 -0.67 -4.74 -0.86
C LEU A 91 -2.11 -5.25 -0.65
N LEU A 92 -2.93 -5.22 -1.70
CA LEU A 92 -4.36 -5.52 -1.61
C LEU A 92 -4.68 -7.00 -1.85
N VAL A 93 -3.78 -7.75 -2.48
CA VAL A 93 -4.03 -9.15 -2.86
C VAL A 93 -2.95 -10.07 -2.32
N THR A 94 -1.74 -9.99 -2.86
CA THR A 94 -0.77 -11.08 -2.70
C THR A 94 0.01 -11.04 -1.39
N ALA A 95 0.20 -9.86 -0.79
CA ALA A 95 0.86 -9.70 0.51
C ALA A 95 0.06 -10.24 1.69
N ARG A 96 -1.24 -10.45 1.52
CA ARG A 96 -2.14 -10.93 2.58
C ARG A 96 -2.20 -12.46 2.66
N VAL A 97 -1.74 -13.18 1.64
CA VAL A 97 -1.81 -14.63 1.57
C VAL A 97 -0.58 -15.25 2.25
N GLY A 98 -0.78 -15.90 3.40
CA GLY A 98 0.31 -16.52 4.15
C GLY A 98 1.33 -15.51 4.70
N ALA A 99 0.87 -14.30 5.04
CA ALA A 99 1.71 -13.21 5.51
C ALA A 99 2.44 -13.57 6.81
N SER A 100 3.71 -13.17 6.93
CA SER A 100 4.41 -13.19 8.22
C SER A 100 3.86 -12.10 9.14
N GLU A 101 4.07 -12.24 10.45
CA GLU A 101 3.64 -11.23 11.43
C GLU A 101 4.21 -9.82 11.12
N ARG A 102 5.45 -9.77 10.59
CA ARG A 102 6.10 -8.54 10.14
C ARG A 102 5.33 -7.89 8.99
N VAL A 103 5.00 -8.67 7.96
CA VAL A 103 4.21 -8.20 6.80
C VAL A 103 2.82 -7.74 7.25
N GLU A 104 2.14 -8.53 8.07
CA GLU A 104 0.82 -8.15 8.59
C GLU A 104 0.85 -6.85 9.41
N ARG A 105 1.86 -6.68 10.28
CA ARG A 105 2.05 -5.45 11.05
C ARG A 105 2.25 -4.25 10.12
N SER A 106 2.99 -4.43 9.03
CA SER A 106 3.15 -3.40 8.01
C SER A 106 1.83 -3.06 7.32
N LEU A 107 1.07 -4.06 6.84
CA LEU A 107 -0.22 -3.86 6.20
C LEU A 107 -1.25 -3.18 7.11
N ARG A 108 -1.25 -3.49 8.42
CA ARG A 108 -2.09 -2.82 9.42
C ARG A 108 -1.84 -1.31 9.49
N ARG A 109 -0.63 -0.83 9.19
CA ARG A 109 -0.32 0.62 9.16
C ARG A 109 -1.16 1.36 8.11
N ILE A 110 -1.51 0.72 7.00
CA ILE A 110 -2.35 1.35 5.96
C ILE A 110 -3.72 1.72 6.56
N SER A 111 -4.38 0.77 7.21
CA SER A 111 -5.69 1.00 7.83
C SER A 111 -5.60 2.05 8.93
N LEU A 112 -4.59 2.00 9.78
CA LEU A 112 -4.39 2.99 10.84
C LEU A 112 -4.17 4.41 10.29
N ALA A 113 -3.30 4.55 9.28
CA ALA A 113 -3.02 5.83 8.65
C ALA A 113 -4.26 6.39 7.94
N LEU A 114 -5.00 5.53 7.23
CA LEU A 114 -6.20 5.95 6.52
C LEU A 114 -7.31 6.38 7.49
N THR A 115 -7.57 5.61 8.55
CA THR A 115 -8.51 5.99 9.62
C THR A 115 -8.11 7.31 10.24
N SER A 116 -6.81 7.52 10.50
CA SER A 116 -6.31 8.80 11.02
C SER A 116 -6.53 9.96 10.04
N ALA A 117 -6.38 9.72 8.73
CA ALA A 117 -6.52 10.75 7.71
C ALA A 117 -7.99 11.14 7.47
N VAL A 118 -8.91 10.16 7.50
CA VAL A 118 -10.34 10.41 7.23
C VAL A 118 -11.17 10.66 8.49
N GLY A 119 -10.64 10.31 9.67
CA GLY A 119 -11.30 10.51 10.97
C GLY A 119 -12.42 9.52 11.29
N ASP A 120 -12.62 8.50 10.46
CA ASP A 120 -13.72 7.53 10.56
C ASP A 120 -13.28 6.14 10.06
N GLU A 121 -13.40 5.12 10.91
CA GLU A 121 -12.97 3.76 10.61
C GLU A 121 -13.82 3.08 9.53
N GLU A 122 -15.14 3.35 9.51
CA GLU A 122 -16.03 2.80 8.49
C GLU A 122 -15.71 3.39 7.12
N VAL A 123 -15.44 4.70 7.07
CA VAL A 123 -15.00 5.38 5.84
C VAL A 123 -13.68 4.79 5.34
N ALA A 124 -12.69 4.63 6.22
CA ALA A 124 -11.41 4.02 5.86
C ALA A 124 -11.58 2.59 5.30
N ALA A 125 -12.44 1.78 5.93
CA ALA A 125 -12.77 0.44 5.47
C ALA A 125 -13.44 0.46 4.08
N VAL A 126 -14.37 1.39 3.84
CA VAL A 126 -15.01 1.55 2.52
C VAL A 126 -14.00 1.94 1.45
N LEU A 127 -13.08 2.86 1.74
CA LEU A 127 -12.06 3.29 0.77
C LEU A 127 -11.09 2.15 0.42
N LEU A 128 -10.61 1.39 1.41
CA LEU A 128 -9.73 0.23 1.16
C LEU A 128 -10.46 -0.91 0.43
N GLY A 129 -11.70 -1.20 0.83
CA GLY A 129 -12.54 -2.18 0.16
C GLY A 129 -12.86 -1.75 -1.28
N GLY A 130 -13.07 -0.45 -1.49
CA GLY A 130 -13.23 0.16 -2.81
C GLY A 130 -11.99 -0.01 -3.68
N ALA A 131 -10.79 0.23 -3.13
CA ALA A 131 -9.55 0.05 -3.88
C ALA A 131 -9.36 -1.43 -4.29
N TYR A 132 -9.67 -2.36 -3.39
CA TYR A 132 -9.70 -3.78 -3.72
C TYR A 132 -10.73 -4.09 -4.81
N ALA A 133 -11.95 -3.55 -4.73
CA ALA A 133 -12.99 -3.78 -5.72
C ALA A 133 -12.59 -3.21 -7.09
N ALA A 134 -12.08 -1.99 -7.16
CA ALA A 134 -11.61 -1.34 -8.38
C ALA A 134 -10.52 -2.17 -9.08
N LEU A 135 -9.58 -2.73 -8.32
CA LEU A 135 -8.54 -3.63 -8.84
C LEU A 135 -9.12 -4.89 -9.53
N HIS A 136 -10.35 -5.28 -9.17
CA HIS A 136 -11.06 -6.44 -9.73
C HIS A 136 -12.18 -6.02 -10.70
N GLY A 137 -12.13 -4.81 -11.27
CA GLY A 137 -13.10 -4.31 -12.24
C GLY A 137 -14.41 -3.81 -11.61
N GLY A 138 -14.43 -3.61 -10.30
CA GLY A 138 -15.52 -2.97 -9.57
C GLY A 138 -15.57 -1.45 -9.75
N PRO A 139 -16.46 -0.76 -9.03
CA PRO A 139 -16.54 0.69 -9.06
C PRO A 139 -15.29 1.35 -8.48
N SER A 140 -14.95 2.54 -9.00
CA SER A 140 -13.84 3.35 -8.49
C SER A 140 -14.08 3.75 -7.02
N VAL A 141 -12.99 3.96 -6.29
CA VAL A 141 -12.98 4.44 -4.91
C VAL A 141 -13.66 5.80 -4.82
N ALA A 142 -13.36 6.73 -5.73
CA ALA A 142 -13.99 8.04 -5.79
C ALA A 142 -15.51 7.94 -6.02
N ARG A 143 -15.98 6.96 -6.80
CA ARG A 143 -17.41 6.71 -6.98
C ARG A 143 -18.06 6.26 -5.68
N LEU A 144 -17.44 5.35 -4.95
CA LEU A 144 -17.95 4.85 -3.66
C LEU A 144 -17.93 5.95 -2.59
N ALA A 145 -16.87 6.75 -2.54
CA ALA A 145 -16.72 7.85 -1.59
C ALA A 145 -17.85 8.88 -1.70
N ARG A 146 -18.35 9.17 -2.90
CA ARG A 146 -19.49 10.09 -3.12
C ARG A 146 -20.82 9.57 -2.57
N LEU A 147 -20.92 8.26 -2.33
CA LEU A 147 -22.12 7.64 -1.76
C LEU A 147 -22.11 7.64 -0.22
N LEU A 148 -20.97 8.01 0.40
CA LEU A 148 -20.87 8.08 1.85
C LEU A 148 -21.73 9.22 2.41
N PRO A 149 -22.45 8.98 3.52
CA PRO A 149 -23.31 9.99 4.13
C PRO A 149 -22.50 11.21 4.60
N SER A 150 -23.09 12.41 4.48
CA SER A 150 -22.41 13.71 4.71
C SER A 150 -21.80 13.89 6.09
N ARG A 151 -22.21 13.10 7.11
CA ARG A 151 -21.56 13.11 8.45
C ARG A 151 -20.09 12.70 8.40
N ALA A 152 -19.70 11.87 7.42
CA ALA A 152 -18.31 11.50 7.15
C ALA A 152 -17.48 12.62 6.47
N GLN A 153 -18.14 13.71 6.03
CA GLN A 153 -17.49 14.82 5.29
C GLN A 153 -17.28 16.07 6.17
N SER A 154 -17.86 16.10 7.36
CA SER A 154 -17.77 17.19 8.33
C SER A 154 -16.97 16.73 9.54
N GLY A 155 -15.79 17.31 9.76
CA GLY A 155 -15.06 17.17 11.03
C GLY A 155 -15.92 17.56 12.24
N PRO A 156 -15.52 17.21 13.47
CA PRO A 156 -16.36 17.35 14.65
C PRO A 156 -16.87 18.80 14.77
N PRO A 157 -18.18 19.00 15.03
CA PRO A 157 -18.75 20.33 15.16
C PRO A 157 -18.05 21.09 16.30
N ALA A 158 -17.41 22.21 15.94
CA ALA A 158 -16.87 23.15 16.91
C ALA A 158 -18.03 23.70 17.75
N GLY A 159 -18.11 23.31 19.03
CA GLY A 159 -18.95 24.02 20.01
C GLY A 159 -19.95 23.20 20.84
N ILE A 160 -19.94 21.86 20.84
CA ILE A 160 -20.91 21.10 21.67
C ILE A 160 -20.38 20.76 23.08
N TRP A 161 -19.15 21.13 23.43
CA TRP A 161 -18.59 20.94 24.77
C TRP A 161 -18.31 22.28 25.47
N THR A 162 -19.38 23.05 25.68
CA THR A 162 -19.40 24.10 26.71
C THR A 162 -20.76 24.09 27.39
N ALA A 163 -20.88 23.32 28.47
CA ALA A 163 -21.71 23.59 29.65
C ALA A 163 -21.38 22.56 30.73
#